data_AF-A0A968JR36-F1
#
_entry.id   AF-A0A968JR36-F1
#
_cell.length_a   1.000
_cell.length_b   1.000
_cell.length_c   1.000
_cell.angle_alpha   90.00
_cell.angle_beta   90.00
_cell.angle_gamma   90.00
#
_symmetry.space_group_name_H-M   'P 1'
#
loop_
_entity.id
_entity.type
_entity.pdbx_description
1 polymer ?
#
loop_
_entity_poly.entity_id
_entity_poly.type
_entity_poly.pdbx_seq_one_letter_code
_entity_poly.pdbx_strand_id
1 'polypeptide(L)'
;MAKKLISLKVKCPHCDKSLMDYTQYLNAKPSIKLKLDHEEKQGVINLCSTFGCYDKIASIPLIEEKLAHLSCPSCNKNLEGNSRCDLCHAPIVEFNLEKGGKVHVCSRVGCTKHFVSFEDIYDTLTNFYNEYDYGANERDF
;
A
#
# COMPACT_ATOMS: atom_id res chain seq x y z
N MET A 1 10.01 -4.88 22.95
CA MET A 1 10.73 -4.35 21.77
C MET A 1 9.68 -3.78 20.81
N ALA A 2 9.70 -2.48 20.52
CA ALA A 2 8.77 -1.91 19.56
C ALA A 2 9.18 -2.38 18.16
N LYS A 3 8.29 -3.14 17.50
CA LYS A 3 8.48 -3.56 16.11
C LYS A 3 8.66 -2.28 15.27
N LYS A 4 9.85 -2.05 14.71
CA LYS A 4 10.08 -0.93 13.78
C LYS A 4 9.20 -1.20 12.56
N LEU A 5 8.09 -0.47 12.45
CA LEU A 5 7.19 -0.57 11.32
C LEU A 5 7.57 0.46 10.25
N ILE A 6 7.68 0.00 9.01
CA ILE A 6 8.14 0.79 7.86
C ILE A 6 6.97 1.62 7.33
N SER A 7 7.14 2.94 7.20
CA SER A 7 6.14 3.81 6.58
C SER A 7 6.35 3.87 5.08
N LEU A 8 5.35 3.47 4.32
CA LEU A 8 5.36 3.44 2.87
C LEU A 8 4.84 4.76 2.32
N LYS A 9 5.59 5.35 1.39
CA LYS A 9 5.10 6.44 0.54
C LYS A 9 4.87 5.89 -0.85
N VAL A 10 3.65 6.03 -1.35
CA VAL A 10 3.23 5.38 -2.60
C VAL A 10 2.64 6.36 -3.61
N LYS A 11 2.78 5.97 -4.87
CA LYS A 11 2.34 6.70 -6.06
C LYS A 11 1.48 5.80 -6.94
N CYS A 12 0.65 6.44 -7.77
CA CYS A 12 -0.13 5.74 -8.77
C CYS A 12 0.77 5.16 -9.87
N PRO A 13 0.65 3.86 -10.21
CA PRO A 13 1.45 3.24 -11.28
C PRO A 13 1.12 3.77 -12.69
N HIS A 14 0.00 4.47 -12.86
CA HIS A 14 -0.42 4.98 -14.17
C HIS A 14 -0.14 6.46 -14.43
N CYS A 15 0.02 7.27 -13.39
CA CYS A 15 0.21 8.72 -13.55
C CYS A 15 1.28 9.32 -12.63
N ASP A 16 1.97 8.49 -11.85
CA ASP A 16 3.05 8.84 -10.91
C ASP A 16 2.70 9.86 -9.80
N LYS A 17 1.46 10.35 -9.77
CA LYS A 17 1.00 11.23 -8.69
C LYS A 17 0.95 10.47 -7.36
N SER A 18 1.33 11.17 -6.29
CA SER A 18 1.24 10.68 -4.92
C SER A 18 -0.19 10.25 -4.58
N LEU A 19 -0.32 9.11 -3.92
CA LEU A 19 -1.58 8.64 -3.34
C LEU A 19 -1.66 8.95 -1.83
N MET A 20 -0.66 9.63 -1.28
CA MET A 20 -0.62 9.97 0.14
C MET A 20 -1.62 11.10 0.45
N ASP A 21 -2.33 10.96 1.56
CA ASP A 21 -3.26 11.96 2.08
C ASP A 21 -2.76 12.49 3.43
N TYR A 22 -2.31 13.74 3.42
CA TYR A 22 -1.81 14.47 4.59
C TYR A 22 -2.92 15.18 5.38
N THR A 23 -4.18 14.95 5.03
CA THR A 23 -5.35 15.47 5.76
C THR A 23 -6.02 14.40 6.62
N GLN A 24 -5.73 13.11 6.35
CA GLN A 24 -6.26 11.97 7.08
C GLN A 24 -5.13 11.07 7.55
N TYR A 25 -4.99 10.95 8.88
CA TYR A 25 -3.91 10.18 9.51
C TYR A 25 -4.43 8.85 10.06
N LEU A 26 -3.63 7.80 9.90
CA LEU A 26 -3.81 6.50 10.55
C LEU A 26 -2.53 6.17 11.30
N ASN A 27 -2.65 5.84 12.60
CA ASN A 27 -1.49 5.53 13.45
C ASN A 27 -0.39 6.61 13.40
N ALA A 28 -0.79 7.88 13.48
CA ALA A 28 0.07 9.07 13.42
C ALA A 28 0.88 9.24 12.12
N LYS A 29 0.49 8.56 11.03
CA LYS A 29 1.10 8.70 9.70
C LYS A 29 0.07 9.09 8.63
N PRO A 30 0.45 9.85 7.59
CA PRO A 30 -0.42 10.14 6.46
C PRO A 30 -0.91 8.84 5.81
N SER A 31 -2.20 8.75 5.52
CA SER A 31 -2.80 7.54 4.93
C SER A 31 -2.63 7.48 3.41
N ILE A 32 -2.95 6.33 2.81
CA ILE A 32 -3.01 6.14 1.36
C ILE A 32 -4.47 6.30 0.92
N LYS A 33 -4.79 7.32 0.12
CA LYS A 33 -6.15 7.64 -0.32
C LYS A 33 -6.44 7.11 -1.72
N LEU A 34 -7.54 6.38 -1.84
CA LEU A 34 -8.01 5.76 -3.06
C LEU A 34 -9.50 6.03 -3.27
N LYS A 35 -9.94 6.07 -4.52
CA LYS A 35 -11.36 5.95 -4.83
C LYS A 35 -11.77 4.50 -4.66
N LEU A 36 -12.97 4.30 -4.12
CA LEU A 36 -13.52 2.99 -3.80
C LEU A 36 -14.85 2.84 -4.52
N ASP A 37 -14.99 1.79 -5.32
CA ASP A 37 -16.29 1.29 -5.79
C ASP A 37 -16.55 -0.07 -5.12
N HIS A 38 -17.65 -0.18 -4.40
CA HIS A 38 -18.01 -1.38 -3.63
C HIS A 38 -19.51 -1.55 -3.55
N GLU A 39 -20.02 -2.69 -4.02
CA GLU A 39 -21.45 -3.06 -3.98
C GLU A 39 -22.36 -1.90 -4.43
N GLU A 40 -22.10 -1.40 -5.65
CA GLU A 40 -22.83 -0.30 -6.31
C GLU A 40 -22.73 1.07 -5.63
N LYS A 41 -21.89 1.20 -4.60
CA LYS A 41 -21.62 2.47 -3.92
C LYS A 41 -20.23 2.97 -4.25
N GLN A 42 -20.14 4.27 -4.50
CA GLN A 42 -18.87 4.97 -4.70
C GLN A 42 -18.47 5.70 -3.42
N GLY A 43 -17.18 5.72 -3.13
CA GLY A 43 -16.63 6.34 -1.95
C GLY A 43 -15.13 6.55 -2.03
N VAL A 44 -14.55 6.79 -0.86
CA VAL A 44 -13.12 6.96 -0.65
C VAL A 44 -12.69 5.98 0.44
N ILE A 45 -11.50 5.42 0.28
CA ILE A 45 -10.84 4.63 1.31
C ILE A 45 -9.46 5.19 1.59
N ASN A 46 -9.13 5.28 2.87
CA ASN A 46 -7.82 5.64 3.39
C ASN A 46 -7.23 4.40 4.06
N LEU A 47 -6.15 3.87 3.50
CA LEU A 47 -5.41 2.71 4.03
C LEU A 47 -4.25 3.19 4.90
N CYS A 48 -3.91 2.42 5.93
CA CYS A 48 -2.71 2.67 6.71
C CYS A 48 -1.46 2.59 5.82
N SER A 49 -0.58 3.59 5.92
CA SER A 49 0.66 3.62 5.13
C SER A 49 1.77 2.77 5.72
N THR A 50 1.56 2.16 6.88
CA THR A 50 2.58 1.42 7.60
C THR A 50 2.54 -0.05 7.19
N PHE A 51 3.68 -0.63 6.79
CA PHE A 51 3.73 -2.05 6.40
C PHE A 51 3.34 -2.97 7.57
N GLY A 52 2.44 -3.93 7.34
CA GLY A 52 1.88 -4.80 8.37
C GLY A 52 0.72 -4.17 9.17
N CYS A 53 0.29 -2.96 8.83
CA CYS A 53 -0.88 -2.29 9.42
C CYS A 53 -2.11 -2.49 8.53
N TYR A 54 -3.21 -2.95 9.11
CA TYR A 54 -4.44 -3.28 8.39
C TYR A 54 -5.57 -2.27 8.62
N ASP A 55 -5.28 -1.22 9.37
CA ASP A 55 -6.25 -0.18 9.67
C ASP A 55 -6.63 0.57 8.40
N LYS A 56 -7.91 0.90 8.31
CA LYS A 56 -8.50 1.57 7.16
C LYS A 56 -9.72 2.36 7.61
N ILE A 57 -9.99 3.45 6.91
CA ILE A 57 -11.21 4.23 7.05
C ILE A 57 -11.83 4.33 5.67
N ALA A 58 -13.10 3.94 5.55
CA ALA A 58 -13.85 4.02 4.30
C ALA A 58 -15.06 4.93 4.50
N SER A 59 -15.40 5.73 3.48
CA SER A 59 -16.59 6.59 3.49
C SER A 59 -17.89 5.82 3.30
N ILE A 60 -17.81 4.54 2.95
CA ILE A 60 -18.94 3.63 2.76
C ILE A 60 -18.68 2.32 3.53
N PRO A 61 -19.72 1.59 3.96
CA PRO A 61 -19.56 0.27 4.58
C PRO A 61 -18.88 -0.71 3.64
N LEU A 62 -17.96 -1.52 4.19
CA LEU A 62 -17.31 -2.62 3.49
C LEU A 62 -17.96 -3.94 3.91
N ILE A 63 -18.35 -4.74 2.93
CA ILE A 63 -18.90 -6.08 3.13
C ILE A 63 -17.74 -7.08 3.06
N GLU A 64 -17.58 -7.87 4.12
CA GLU A 64 -16.56 -8.92 4.19
C GLU A 64 -16.68 -9.90 3.01
N GLU A 65 -15.53 -10.44 2.58
CA GLU A 65 -15.38 -11.36 1.46
C GLU A 65 -15.75 -10.78 0.07
N LYS A 66 -16.30 -9.58 -0.03
CA LYS A 66 -16.57 -8.91 -1.31
C LYS A 66 -15.33 -8.18 -1.83
N LEU A 67 -15.31 -7.90 -3.14
CA LEU A 67 -14.21 -7.19 -3.78
C LEU A 67 -14.39 -5.67 -3.60
N ALA A 68 -13.30 -5.00 -3.28
CA ALA A 68 -13.19 -3.54 -3.31
C ALA A 68 -12.46 -3.13 -4.59
N HIS A 69 -13.14 -2.41 -5.48
CA HIS A 69 -12.50 -1.87 -6.68
C HIS A 69 -11.85 -0.53 -6.33
N LEU A 70 -10.53 -0.47 -6.49
CA LEU A 70 -9.74 0.69 -6.07
C LEU A 70 -9.18 1.41 -7.30
N SER A 71 -9.38 2.72 -7.35
CA SER A 71 -8.89 3.55 -8.45
C SER A 71 -8.15 4.79 -7.95
N CYS A 72 -7.26 5.32 -8.79
CA CYS A 72 -6.50 6.51 -8.45
C CYS A 72 -7.41 7.75 -8.36
N PRO A 73 -7.35 8.54 -7.28
CA PRO A 73 -8.17 9.75 -7.16
C PRO A 73 -7.78 10.85 -8.16
N SER A 74 -6.56 10.81 -8.72
CA SER A 74 -6.05 11.82 -9.64
C SER A 74 -6.33 11.51 -11.12
N CYS A 75 -6.26 10.24 -11.54
CA CYS A 75 -6.41 9.85 -12.94
C CYS A 75 -7.57 8.88 -13.20
N ASN A 76 -8.29 8.44 -12.16
CA ASN A 76 -9.45 7.54 -12.21
C ASN A 76 -9.20 6.15 -12.79
N LYS A 77 -7.95 5.80 -13.13
CA LYS A 77 -7.62 4.45 -13.60
C LYS A 77 -7.71 3.44 -12.46
N ASN A 78 -8.26 2.27 -12.77
CA ASN A 78 -8.26 1.10 -11.89
C ASN A 78 -6.82 0.72 -11.54
N LEU A 79 -6.57 0.41 -10.27
CA LEU A 79 -5.25 0.05 -9.75
C LEU A 79 -5.05 -1.47 -9.61
N GLU A 80 -6.03 -2.27 -10.03
CA GLU A 80 -5.88 -3.72 -10.18
C GLU A 80 -4.71 -4.05 -11.11
N GLY A 81 -3.76 -4.82 -10.60
CA GLY A 81 -2.65 -5.40 -11.36
C GLY A 81 -3.03 -6.71 -12.02
N ASN A 82 -2.04 -7.37 -12.63
CA ASN A 82 -2.26 -8.61 -13.38
C ASN A 82 -2.18 -9.88 -12.52
N SER A 83 -1.87 -9.75 -11.23
CA SER A 83 -1.68 -10.88 -10.32
C SER A 83 -2.94 -11.17 -9.50
N ARG A 84 -3.03 -12.43 -9.03
CA ARG A 84 -4.09 -12.89 -8.13
C ARG A 84 -3.49 -13.24 -6.77
N CYS A 85 -4.27 -13.02 -5.73
CA CYS A 85 -3.93 -13.38 -4.36
C CYS A 85 -3.83 -14.90 -4.22
N ASP A 86 -2.74 -15.40 -3.67
CA ASP A 86 -2.49 -16.82 -3.42
C ASP A 86 -3.35 -17.39 -2.28
N LEU A 87 -3.90 -16.54 -1.40
CA LEU A 87 -4.76 -16.97 -0.30
C LEU A 87 -6.24 -17.08 -0.70
N CYS A 88 -6.77 -16.10 -1.45
CA CYS A 88 -8.21 -15.99 -1.72
C CYS A 88 -8.56 -15.78 -3.20
N HIS A 89 -7.57 -15.85 -4.09
CA HIS A 89 -7.70 -15.76 -5.55
C HIS A 89 -8.29 -14.44 -6.08
N ALA A 90 -8.51 -13.45 -5.20
CA ALA A 90 -8.97 -12.12 -5.58
C ALA A 90 -7.87 -11.35 -6.33
N PRO A 91 -8.24 -10.33 -7.11
CA PRO A 91 -7.27 -9.40 -7.66
C PRO A 91 -6.34 -8.77 -6.61
N ILE A 92 -5.15 -8.39 -7.06
CA ILE A 92 -4.20 -7.60 -6.29
C ILE A 92 -4.16 -6.19 -6.89
N VAL A 93 -4.16 -5.20 -6.00
CA VAL A 93 -3.99 -3.78 -6.32
C VAL A 93 -2.52 -3.42 -6.16
N GLU A 94 -1.97 -2.68 -7.13
CA GLU A 94 -0.56 -2.30 -7.17
C GLU A 94 -0.36 -0.79 -6.95
N PHE A 95 0.64 -0.44 -6.15
CA PHE A 95 1.15 0.92 -6.01
C PHE A 95 2.64 0.96 -6.27
N ASN A 96 3.16 2.03 -6.85
CA ASN A 96 4.60 2.25 -6.92
C ASN A 96 5.07 2.86 -5.61
N LEU A 97 6.19 2.38 -5.06
CA LEU A 97 6.87 3.09 -3.98
C LEU A 97 7.55 4.35 -4.52
N GLU A 98 7.58 5.42 -3.73
CA GLU A 98 8.26 6.66 -4.10
C GLU A 98 9.76 6.44 -4.41
N LYS A 99 10.38 5.45 -3.74
CA LYS A 99 11.81 5.14 -3.83
C LYS A 99 12.10 3.76 -4.42
N GLY A 100 11.30 3.36 -5.42
CA GLY A 100 11.51 2.12 -6.15
C GLY A 100 10.86 0.90 -5.49
N GLY A 101 10.47 -0.06 -6.32
CA GLY A 101 9.62 -1.19 -5.95
C GLY A 101 8.13 -0.88 -5.98
N LYS A 102 7.34 -1.89 -5.63
CA LYS A 102 5.88 -1.87 -5.65
C LYS A 102 5.30 -2.46 -4.38
N VAL A 103 4.17 -1.92 -3.95
CA VAL A 103 3.34 -2.48 -2.88
C VAL A 103 2.14 -3.15 -3.52
N HIS A 104 1.85 -4.35 -3.04
CA HIS A 104 0.76 -5.20 -3.50
C HIS A 104 -0.22 -5.42 -2.36
N VAL A 105 -1.50 -5.16 -2.59
CA VAL A 105 -2.57 -5.31 -1.58
C VAL A 105 -3.73 -6.08 -2.19
N CYS A 106 -4.23 -7.11 -1.51
CA CYS A 106 -5.40 -7.84 -1.99
C CYS A 106 -6.65 -6.95 -1.99
N SER A 107 -7.46 -7.03 -3.05
CA SER A 107 -8.70 -6.25 -3.18
C SER A 107 -9.89 -6.83 -2.40
N ARG A 108 -9.76 -8.04 -1.82
CA ARG A 108 -10.84 -8.65 -1.04
C ARG A 108 -10.91 -8.05 0.36
N VAL A 109 -12.08 -7.53 0.72
CA VAL A 109 -12.36 -7.09 2.10
C VAL A 109 -12.19 -8.29 3.03
N GLY A 110 -11.38 -8.13 4.08
CA GLY A 110 -11.07 -9.18 5.05
C GLY A 110 -9.77 -9.94 4.78
N CYS A 111 -9.23 -9.88 3.56
CA CYS A 111 -7.96 -10.54 3.24
C CYS A 111 -6.76 -9.70 3.71
N THR A 112 -5.85 -10.32 4.45
CA THR A 112 -4.64 -9.67 5.00
C THR A 112 -3.43 -9.79 4.09
N LYS A 113 -3.55 -10.41 2.91
CA LYS A 113 -2.41 -10.55 1.99
C LYS A 113 -1.99 -9.19 1.45
N HIS A 114 -0.77 -8.80 1.78
CA HIS A 114 -0.04 -7.70 1.18
C HIS A 114 1.46 -7.98 1.22
N PHE A 115 2.21 -7.45 0.27
CA PHE A 115 3.66 -7.63 0.19
C PHE A 115 4.31 -6.49 -0.62
N VAL A 116 5.63 -6.40 -0.52
CA VAL A 116 6.45 -5.45 -1.29
C VAL A 116 7.34 -6.25 -2.24
N SER A 117 7.48 -5.78 -3.47
CA SER A 117 8.38 -6.36 -4.48
C SER A 117 9.33 -5.31 -5.02
N PHE A 118 10.56 -5.70 -5.36
CA PHE A 118 11.57 -4.85 -5.95
C PHE A 118 12.08 -5.49 -7.25
N GLU A 119 12.37 -4.69 -8.28
CA GLU A 119 12.94 -5.19 -9.54
C GLU A 119 14.45 -5.43 -9.42
N ASP A 120 15.20 -4.45 -8.88
CA ASP A 120 16.61 -4.62 -8.56
C ASP A 120 16.81 -4.60 -7.04
N ILE A 121 17.06 -5.80 -6.50
CA ILE A 121 17.22 -6.02 -5.07
C ILE A 121 18.47 -5.32 -4.53
N TYR A 122 19.55 -5.15 -5.29
CA TYR A 122 20.81 -4.64 -4.75
C TYR A 122 20.79 -3.13 -4.54
N ASP A 123 20.38 -2.36 -5.55
CA ASP A 123 20.25 -0.91 -5.42
C ASP A 123 19.13 -0.55 -4.45
N THR A 124 18.03 -1.31 -4.47
CA THR A 124 16.89 -1.00 -3.60
C THR A 124 17.13 -1.39 -2.15
N LEU A 125 17.76 -2.54 -1.86
CA LEU A 125 18.17 -2.87 -0.50
C LEU A 125 19.17 -1.83 0.02
N THR A 126 20.16 -1.43 -0.77
CA THR A 126 21.14 -0.42 -0.35
C THR A 126 20.47 0.89 0.05
N ASN A 127 19.53 1.39 -0.76
CA ASN A 127 18.75 2.59 -0.43
C ASN A 127 17.86 2.38 0.80
N PHE A 128 17.25 1.20 0.94
CA PHE A 128 16.42 0.85 2.10
C PHE A 128 17.24 0.77 3.41
N TYR A 129 18.41 0.13 3.38
CA TYR A 129 19.33 0.03 4.51
C TYR A 129 19.87 1.40 4.95
N ASN A 130 20.19 2.27 3.99
CA ASN A 130 20.67 3.62 4.25
C ASN A 130 19.56 4.54 4.79
N GLU A 131 18.32 4.36 4.35
CA GLU A 131 17.18 5.20 4.79
C GLU A 131 16.64 4.81 6.17
N TYR A 132 16.72 3.53 6.54
CA TYR A 132 16.20 3.03 7.82
C TYR A 132 17.28 2.75 8.89
N ASP A 133 18.54 3.15 8.62
CA ASP A 133 19.70 3.05 9.52
C ASP A 133 19.91 1.62 10.07
N TYR A 134 20.07 0.67 9.13
CA TYR A 134 20.27 -0.75 9.43
C TYR A 134 21.65 -1.28 8.96
N GLY A 135 22.59 -0.40 8.65
CA GLY A 135 23.97 -0.80 8.38
C GLY A 135 24.66 -1.29 9.66
N ALA A 136 25.28 -2.47 9.61
CA ALA A 136 26.29 -2.84 10.60
C ALA A 136 27.37 -1.75 10.56
N ASN A 137 27.62 -1.08 11.68
CA ASN A 137 28.76 -0.20 11.78
C ASN A 137 30.03 -1.07 11.82
N GLU A 138 31.15 -0.56 11.31
CA GLU A 138 32.47 -1.18 11.48
C GLU A 138 32.87 -1.36 12.97
N ARG A 139 32.06 -0.84 13.90
CA ARG A 139 32.18 -0.97 15.35
C ARG A 139 31.38 -2.14 15.95
N ASP A 140 30.65 -2.90 15.12
CA ASP A 140 29.85 -4.06 15.52
C ASP A 140 30.63 -5.39 15.42
N PHE A 141 31.92 -5.35 15.11
CA PHE A 141 32.86 -6.48 15.14
C PHE A 141 34.09 -6.15 16.00
#